data_AF-A0A385N1G9-F1
#
_entry.id   AF-A0A385N1G9-F1
#
_cell.length_a   1.000
_cell.length_b   1.000
_cell.length_c   1.000
_cell.angle_alpha   90.00
_cell.angle_beta   90.00
_cell.angle_gamma   90.00
#
_symmetry.space_group_name_H-M   'P 1'
#
loop_
_entity.id
_entity.type
_entity.pdbx_description
1 polymer ?
#
loop_
_entity_poly.entity_id
_entity_poly.type
_entity_poly.pdbx_seq_one_letter_code
_entity_poly.pdbx_strand_id
1 'polypeptide(L)'
;MPYAAHFNRWVKADSRALDDVSARLAESKTDQTQVSGGNVLMLLALSCVVSSLSQWLAAMLPASAYFSTTAWTVALVTLAGIAGAVTPLRRVGGADVVATVLLNLMIALIASRASFSELLEAPVYILAGGCILLTHGVIMVIAAKLFRLDLFTCGLASLANIGGVASAPVLAASYSKALIPVGVLMAMLGYIVGTAGGLAVGKVLSLIAGA
;
A
#
# COMPACT_ATOMS: atom_id res chain seq x y z
N MET A 1 -4.97 -10.03 -13.96
CA MET A 1 -5.05 -11.26 -13.13
C MET A 1 -5.97 -12.28 -13.81
N PRO A 2 -5.53 -13.54 -14.02
CA PRO A 2 -6.28 -14.53 -14.81
C PRO A 2 -7.62 -14.97 -14.17
N TYR A 3 -7.75 -14.92 -12.83
CA TYR A 3 -8.94 -15.42 -12.12
C TYR A 3 -10.00 -14.35 -11.77
N ALA A 4 -9.74 -13.07 -12.08
CA ALA A 4 -10.62 -11.97 -11.69
C ALA A 4 -12.03 -12.11 -12.30
N ALA A 5 -12.13 -12.48 -13.58
CA ALA A 5 -13.42 -12.63 -14.26
C ALA A 5 -14.30 -13.73 -13.66
N HIS A 6 -13.71 -14.81 -13.14
CA HIS A 6 -14.44 -15.90 -12.51
C HIS A 6 -14.91 -15.49 -11.10
N PHE A 7 -14.02 -14.91 -10.30
CA PHE A 7 -14.34 -14.44 -8.94
C PHE A 7 -15.41 -13.34 -8.96
N ASN A 8 -15.24 -12.33 -9.82
CA ASN A 8 -16.16 -11.20 -9.91
C ASN A 8 -17.56 -11.66 -10.31
N ARG A 9 -17.67 -12.66 -11.18
CA ARG A 9 -18.95 -13.25 -11.58
C ARG A 9 -19.59 -14.05 -10.46
N TRP A 10 -18.80 -14.80 -9.70
CA TRP A 10 -19.27 -15.57 -8.55
C TRP A 10 -19.83 -14.67 -7.43
N VAL A 11 -19.16 -13.55 -7.18
CA VAL A 11 -19.57 -12.55 -6.18
C VAL A 11 -20.63 -11.58 -6.70
N LYS A 12 -20.88 -11.56 -8.03
CA LYS A 12 -21.72 -10.58 -8.72
C LYS A 12 -21.25 -9.14 -8.48
N ALA A 13 -19.93 -8.94 -8.54
CA ALA A 13 -19.30 -7.66 -8.28
C ALA A 13 -19.62 -6.63 -9.37
N ASP A 14 -19.83 -5.38 -8.96
CA ASP A 14 -19.95 -4.23 -9.87
C ASP A 14 -18.59 -3.54 -10.03
N SER A 15 -17.87 -3.86 -11.12
CA SER A 15 -16.55 -3.28 -11.40
C SER A 15 -16.61 -1.93 -12.11
N ARG A 16 -17.81 -1.43 -12.47
CA ARG A 16 -17.96 -0.23 -13.30
C ARG A 16 -17.27 1.00 -12.72
N ALA A 17 -17.36 1.17 -11.40
CA ALA A 17 -16.74 2.30 -10.70
C ALA A 17 -15.21 2.27 -10.80
N LEU A 18 -14.59 1.09 -10.69
CA LEU A 18 -13.14 0.92 -10.82
C LEU A 18 -12.69 1.10 -12.27
N ASP A 19 -13.47 0.57 -13.22
CA ASP A 19 -13.20 0.68 -14.64
C ASP A 19 -13.24 2.16 -15.08
N ASP A 20 -14.23 2.94 -14.63
CA ASP A 20 -14.36 4.38 -14.91
C ASP A 20 -13.19 5.19 -14.30
N VAL A 21 -12.86 4.95 -13.03
CA VAL A 21 -11.72 5.62 -12.38
C VAL A 21 -10.42 5.29 -13.10
N SER A 22 -10.22 4.02 -13.47
CA SER A 22 -9.02 3.60 -14.19
C SER A 22 -8.93 4.21 -15.59
N ALA A 23 -10.06 4.31 -16.30
CA ALA A 23 -10.13 4.91 -17.63
C ALA A 23 -9.81 6.40 -17.62
N ARG A 24 -10.43 7.18 -16.72
CA ARG A 24 -10.15 8.62 -16.55
C ARG A 24 -8.69 8.89 -16.22
N LEU A 25 -8.09 8.02 -15.42
CA LEU A 25 -6.68 8.13 -15.04
C LEU A 25 -5.73 7.72 -16.17
N ALA A 26 -6.16 6.86 -17.10
CA ALA A 26 -5.39 6.47 -18.27
C ALA A 26 -5.36 7.58 -19.34
N GLU A 27 -6.48 8.27 -19.58
CA GLU A 27 -6.53 9.41 -20.53
C GLU A 27 -5.58 10.55 -20.13
N SER A 28 -5.36 10.75 -18.83
CA SER A 28 -4.44 11.77 -18.32
C SER A 28 -2.95 11.52 -18.62
N LYS A 29 -2.57 10.37 -19.19
CA LYS A 29 -1.16 10.02 -19.48
C LYS A 29 -0.65 10.52 -20.83
N THR A 30 -1.52 10.97 -21.74
CA THR A 30 -1.18 11.25 -23.15
C THR A 30 -0.19 12.42 -23.34
N ASP A 31 0.01 13.28 -22.34
CA ASP A 31 0.83 14.51 -22.42
C ASP A 31 2.31 14.35 -21.96
N GLN A 32 2.80 13.13 -21.74
CA GLN A 32 4.17 12.93 -21.22
C GLN A 32 5.24 13.05 -22.30
N THR A 33 6.33 13.74 -21.98
CA THR A 33 7.54 13.83 -22.81
C THR A 33 8.24 12.48 -22.94
N GLN A 34 9.10 12.31 -23.96
CA GLN A 34 9.88 11.09 -24.11
C GLN A 34 10.78 10.83 -22.91
N VAL A 35 10.97 9.55 -22.57
CA VAL A 35 11.85 9.14 -21.47
C VAL A 35 13.29 9.43 -21.86
N SER A 36 13.96 10.29 -21.09
CA SER A 36 15.38 10.61 -21.23
C SER A 36 16.12 10.28 -19.93
N GLY A 37 17.40 9.90 -20.04
CA GLY A 37 18.25 9.66 -18.86
C GLY A 37 18.33 10.88 -17.93
N GLY A 38 18.29 12.10 -18.51
CA GLY A 38 18.22 13.34 -17.73
C GLY A 38 16.94 13.46 -16.90
N ASN A 39 15.79 13.09 -17.47
CA ASN A 39 14.51 13.09 -16.76
C ASN A 39 14.51 12.07 -15.61
N VAL A 40 15.06 10.87 -15.85
CA VAL A 40 15.18 9.82 -14.83
C VAL A 40 16.04 10.30 -13.66
N LEU A 41 17.21 10.89 -13.93
CA LEU A 41 18.10 11.44 -12.89
C LEU A 41 17.44 12.59 -12.14
N MET A 42 16.77 13.51 -12.84
CA MET A 42 16.05 14.63 -12.23
C MET A 42 14.94 14.13 -11.30
N LEU A 43 14.13 13.15 -11.75
CA LEU A 43 13.05 12.58 -10.95
C LEU A 43 13.58 11.83 -9.74
N LEU A 44 14.69 11.11 -9.86
CA LEU A 44 15.37 10.45 -8.74
C LEU A 44 15.87 11.47 -7.71
N ALA A 45 16.60 12.49 -8.17
CA ALA A 45 17.12 13.55 -7.31
C ALA A 45 15.99 14.27 -6.56
N LEU A 46 14.93 14.65 -7.28
CA LEU A 46 13.76 15.29 -6.69
C LEU A 46 13.06 14.37 -5.68
N SER A 47 12.91 13.08 -5.99
CA SER A 47 12.30 12.11 -5.07
C SER A 47 13.11 11.96 -3.77
N CYS A 48 14.44 11.96 -3.85
CA CYS A 48 15.31 11.96 -2.68
C CYS A 48 15.17 13.25 -1.85
N VAL A 49 15.13 14.41 -2.50
CA VAL A 49 14.94 15.71 -1.81
C VAL A 49 13.59 15.74 -1.10
N VAL A 50 12.51 15.37 -1.79
CA VAL A 50 11.15 15.32 -1.21
C VAL A 50 11.08 14.33 -0.07
N SER A 51 11.71 13.16 -0.20
CA SER A 51 11.78 12.14 0.86
C SER A 51 12.51 12.67 2.10
N SER A 52 13.69 13.25 1.92
CA SER A 52 14.50 13.79 3.02
C SER A 52 13.79 14.95 3.72
N LEU A 53 13.21 15.88 2.96
CA LEU A 53 12.44 17.00 3.51
C LEU A 53 11.20 16.51 4.27
N SER A 54 10.50 15.52 3.75
CA SER A 54 9.32 14.94 4.41
C SER A 54 9.68 14.24 5.71
N GLN A 55 10.81 13.52 5.76
CA GLN A 55 11.31 12.90 6.99
C GLN A 55 11.71 13.95 8.03
N TRP A 56 12.39 15.01 7.60
CA TRP A 56 12.78 16.13 8.47
C TRP A 56 11.56 16.84 9.06
N LEU A 57 10.55 17.15 8.23
CA LEU A 57 9.29 17.73 8.69
C LEU A 57 8.51 16.77 9.59
N ALA A 58 8.43 15.49 9.24
CA ALA A 58 7.73 14.48 10.04
C ALA A 58 8.31 14.33 11.44
N ALA A 59 9.64 14.48 11.60
CA ALA A 59 10.30 14.42 12.89
C ALA A 59 9.92 15.59 13.83
N MET A 60 9.46 16.71 13.28
CA MET A 60 8.99 17.88 14.04
C MET A 60 7.51 17.80 14.43
N LEU A 61 6.77 16.85 13.85
CA LEU A 61 5.34 16.68 14.09
C LEU A 61 5.09 15.79 15.31
N PRO A 62 3.99 16.02 16.05
CA PRO A 62 3.65 15.20 17.21
C PRO A 62 3.34 13.77 16.76
N ALA A 63 4.09 12.82 17.33
CA ALA A 63 3.80 11.39 17.20
C ALA A 63 2.82 10.96 18.30
N SER A 64 1.84 10.15 17.93
CA SER A 64 0.90 9.51 18.85
C SER A 64 0.95 8.00 18.71
N ALA A 65 0.27 7.27 19.58
CA ALA A 65 0.15 5.82 19.50
C ALA A 65 -0.48 5.33 18.16
N TYR A 66 -1.23 6.20 17.48
CA TYR A 66 -1.92 5.88 16.23
C TYR A 66 -1.23 6.46 15.00
N PHE A 67 -0.51 7.58 15.17
CA PHE A 67 0.13 8.30 14.07
C PHE A 67 1.62 8.47 14.36
N SER A 68 2.42 7.58 13.78
CA SER A 68 3.87 7.54 13.96
C SER A 68 4.58 8.55 13.05
N THR A 69 5.85 8.83 13.34
CA THR A 69 6.73 9.62 12.45
C THR A 69 6.78 9.03 11.03
N THR A 70 6.73 7.70 10.91
CA THR A 70 6.65 7.02 9.62
C THR A 70 5.33 7.32 8.90
N ALA A 71 4.20 7.30 9.61
CA ALA A 71 2.90 7.65 9.05
C ALA A 71 2.88 9.12 8.55
N TRP A 72 3.44 10.05 9.33
CA TRP A 72 3.65 11.44 8.88
C TRP A 72 4.52 11.54 7.64
N THR A 73 5.63 10.82 7.60
CA THR A 73 6.53 10.81 6.44
C THR A 73 5.79 10.35 5.19
N VAL A 74 5.07 9.23 5.26
CA VAL A 74 4.33 8.68 4.11
C VAL A 74 3.21 9.62 3.68
N ALA A 75 2.48 10.22 4.63
CA ALA A 75 1.45 11.22 4.33
C ALA A 75 2.03 12.46 3.62
N LEU A 76 3.12 13.03 4.13
CA LEU A 76 3.78 14.20 3.54
C LEU A 76 4.34 13.91 2.14
N VAL A 77 5.02 12.77 1.95
CA VAL A 77 5.52 12.37 0.62
C VAL A 77 4.37 12.17 -0.36
N THR A 78 3.27 11.57 0.09
CA THR A 78 2.08 11.36 -0.76
C THR A 78 1.45 12.70 -1.17
N LEU A 79 1.28 13.63 -0.22
CA LEU A 79 0.77 14.97 -0.50
C LEU A 79 1.69 15.75 -1.44
N ALA A 80 3.01 15.70 -1.23
CA ALA A 80 4.00 16.32 -2.11
C ALA A 80 3.98 15.71 -3.51
N GLY A 81 3.80 14.39 -3.62
CA GLY A 81 3.64 13.69 -4.90
C GLY A 81 2.37 14.11 -5.65
N ILE A 82 1.23 14.23 -4.95
CA ILE A 82 -0.03 14.73 -5.53
C ILE A 82 0.11 16.19 -5.96
N ALA A 83 0.74 17.03 -5.13
CA ALA A 83 1.03 18.41 -5.49
C ALA A 83 1.95 18.49 -6.72
N GLY A 84 2.98 17.66 -6.80
CA GLY A 84 3.83 17.53 -7.97
C GLY A 84 3.06 17.09 -9.22
N ALA A 85 2.08 16.19 -9.06
CA ALA A 85 1.26 15.69 -10.18
C ALA A 85 0.31 16.74 -10.78
N VAL A 86 0.00 17.83 -10.08
CA VAL A 86 -0.78 18.95 -10.64
C VAL A 86 0.10 20.07 -11.22
N THR A 87 1.42 19.95 -11.10
CA THR A 87 2.41 20.94 -11.61
C THR A 87 2.96 20.51 -12.98
N PRO A 88 3.81 21.34 -13.66
CA PRO A 88 4.42 20.98 -14.95
C PRO A 88 5.22 19.67 -14.91
N LEU A 89 5.62 19.25 -13.71
CA LEU A 89 6.34 18.01 -13.46
C LEU A 89 5.57 16.76 -13.95
N ARG A 90 4.23 16.84 -14.04
CA ARG A 90 3.37 15.78 -14.63
C ARG A 90 3.77 15.41 -16.05
N ARG A 91 4.33 16.36 -16.82
CA ARG A 91 4.70 16.17 -18.24
C ARG A 91 6.08 15.52 -18.41
N VAL A 92 6.85 15.33 -17.33
CA VAL A 92 8.18 14.74 -17.41
C VAL A 92 8.07 13.22 -17.55
N GLY A 93 8.51 12.68 -18.69
CA GLY A 93 8.55 11.24 -18.92
C GLY A 93 9.62 10.55 -18.07
N GLY A 94 9.34 9.34 -17.61
CA GLY A 94 10.29 8.52 -16.85
C GLY A 94 9.87 8.21 -15.40
N ALA A 95 8.83 8.88 -14.88
CA ALA A 95 8.28 8.61 -13.55
C ALA A 95 7.86 7.14 -13.39
N ASP A 96 7.27 6.58 -14.45
CA ASP A 96 6.85 5.17 -14.49
C ASP A 96 8.03 4.20 -14.37
N VAL A 97 9.20 4.54 -14.93
CA VAL A 97 10.43 3.72 -14.87
C VAL A 97 11.04 3.82 -13.47
N VAL A 98 11.22 5.05 -12.97
CA VAL A 98 11.77 5.32 -11.64
C VAL A 98 10.94 4.63 -10.56
N ALA A 99 9.60 4.76 -10.62
CA ALA A 99 8.70 4.13 -9.67
C ALA A 99 8.82 2.60 -9.69
N THR A 100 8.85 1.96 -10.87
CA THR A 100 8.99 0.51 -10.99
C THR A 100 10.34 0.03 -10.43
N VAL A 101 11.43 0.73 -10.72
CA VAL A 101 12.78 0.36 -10.22
C VAL A 101 12.86 0.51 -8.70
N LEU A 102 12.42 1.64 -8.15
CA LEU A 102 12.44 1.88 -6.70
C LEU A 102 11.52 0.93 -5.94
N LEU A 103 10.36 0.60 -6.50
CA LEU A 103 9.44 -0.38 -5.92
C LEU A 103 10.08 -1.78 -5.88
N ASN A 104 10.69 -2.21 -6.98
CA ASN A 104 11.39 -3.50 -7.02
C ASN A 104 12.58 -3.54 -6.07
N LEU A 105 13.33 -2.43 -5.96
CA LEU A 105 14.42 -2.30 -5.00
C LEU A 105 13.91 -2.40 -3.55
N MET A 106 12.79 -1.73 -3.23
CA MET A 106 12.17 -1.83 -1.91
C MET A 106 11.77 -3.28 -1.58
N ILE A 107 11.15 -3.98 -2.53
CA ILE A 107 10.79 -5.40 -2.37
C ILE A 107 12.04 -6.25 -2.10
N ALA A 108 13.13 -6.03 -2.86
CA ALA A 108 14.40 -6.73 -2.67
C ALA A 108 15.01 -6.45 -1.28
N LEU A 109 14.95 -5.19 -0.81
CA LEU A 109 15.45 -4.80 0.52
C LEU A 109 14.64 -5.44 1.65
N ILE A 110 13.32 -5.53 1.51
CA ILE A 110 12.46 -6.20 2.51
C ILE A 110 12.77 -7.69 2.53
N ALA A 111 12.86 -8.33 1.35
CA ALA A 111 13.20 -9.75 1.25
C ALA A 111 14.58 -10.06 1.85
N SER A 112 15.57 -9.17 1.63
CA SER A 112 16.92 -9.33 2.16
C SER A 112 17.00 -9.26 3.70
N ARG A 113 15.99 -8.70 4.37
CA ARG A 113 15.94 -8.61 5.84
C ARG A 113 15.19 -9.78 6.49
N ALA A 114 14.53 -10.63 5.70
CA ALA A 114 13.80 -11.77 6.23
C ALA A 114 14.77 -12.86 6.70
N SER A 115 14.82 -13.10 8.01
CA SER A 115 15.59 -14.20 8.60
C SER A 115 14.70 -15.44 8.72
N PHE A 116 15.04 -16.50 7.98
CA PHE A 116 14.32 -17.78 8.09
C PHE A 116 14.76 -18.61 9.31
N SER A 117 15.93 -18.30 9.89
CA SER A 117 16.45 -19.01 11.07
C SER A 117 15.55 -18.78 12.29
N GLU A 118 15.17 -17.53 12.53
CA GLU A 118 14.28 -17.14 13.64
C GLU A 118 12.88 -17.75 13.50
N LEU A 119 12.44 -18.01 12.26
CA LEU A 119 11.14 -18.59 11.98
C LEU A 119 11.06 -20.06 12.39
N LEU A 120 12.16 -20.81 12.20
CA LEU A 120 12.25 -22.24 12.53
C LEU A 120 12.36 -22.50 14.04
N GLU A 121 12.90 -21.56 14.80
CA GLU A 121 13.05 -21.66 16.26
C GLU A 121 11.71 -21.47 17.00
N ALA A 122 10.70 -20.92 16.33
CA ALA A 122 9.44 -20.53 16.96
C ALA A 122 8.20 -21.03 16.16
N PRO A 123 8.04 -22.35 15.96
CA PRO A 123 7.02 -22.94 15.09
C PRO A 123 5.58 -22.59 15.50
N VAL A 124 5.36 -22.33 16.78
CA VAL A 124 4.05 -21.88 17.31
C VAL A 124 3.64 -20.53 16.71
N TYR A 125 4.59 -19.61 16.46
CA TYR A 125 4.29 -18.31 15.87
C TYR A 125 3.97 -18.41 14.37
N ILE A 126 4.56 -19.37 13.65
CA ILE A 126 4.19 -19.68 12.27
C ILE A 126 2.73 -20.13 12.22
N LEU A 127 2.35 -21.08 13.09
CA LEU A 127 0.98 -21.59 13.14
C LEU A 127 -0.01 -20.49 13.53
N ALA A 128 0.32 -19.67 14.52
CA ALA A 128 -0.49 -18.51 14.91
C ALA A 128 -0.67 -17.52 13.75
N GLY A 129 0.40 -17.18 13.05
CA GLY A 129 0.35 -16.35 11.84
C GLY A 129 -0.53 -16.96 10.75
N GLY A 130 -0.40 -18.28 10.52
CA GLY A 130 -1.25 -19.03 9.60
C GLY A 130 -2.73 -18.97 9.98
N CYS A 131 -3.07 -19.15 11.26
CA CYS A 131 -4.44 -19.02 11.76
C CYS A 131 -5.00 -17.62 11.55
N ILE A 132 -4.21 -16.57 11.79
CA ILE A 132 -4.61 -15.18 11.54
C ILE A 132 -4.90 -14.96 10.05
N LEU A 133 -3.99 -15.40 9.17
CA LEU A 133 -4.16 -15.26 7.72
C LEU A 133 -5.36 -16.03 7.19
N LEU A 134 -5.60 -17.24 7.70
CA LEU A 134 -6.78 -18.03 7.35
C LEU A 134 -8.07 -17.33 7.81
N THR A 135 -8.11 -16.86 9.05
CA THR A 135 -9.28 -16.17 9.61
C THR A 135 -9.57 -14.90 8.82
N HIS A 136 -8.54 -14.09 8.54
CA HIS A 136 -8.63 -12.90 7.71
C HIS A 136 -9.15 -13.24 6.30
N GLY A 137 -8.59 -14.27 5.65
CA GLY A 137 -9.03 -14.72 4.33
C GLY A 137 -10.50 -15.13 4.29
N VAL A 138 -10.97 -15.89 5.30
CA VAL A 138 -12.38 -16.30 5.41
C VAL A 138 -13.28 -15.06 5.57
N ILE A 139 -12.92 -14.13 6.46
CA ILE A 139 -13.67 -12.89 6.66
C ILE A 139 -13.72 -12.07 5.36
N MET A 140 -12.61 -11.97 4.64
CA MET A 140 -12.56 -11.26 3.35
C MET A 140 -13.44 -11.91 2.29
N VAL A 141 -13.50 -13.25 2.21
CA VAL A 141 -14.41 -13.95 1.28
C VAL A 141 -15.88 -13.68 1.62
N ILE A 142 -16.22 -13.70 2.92
CA ILE A 142 -17.58 -13.38 3.39
C ILE A 142 -17.92 -11.93 3.04
N ALA A 143 -17.01 -10.99 3.35
CA ALA A 143 -17.18 -9.57 3.06
C ALA A 143 -17.31 -9.32 1.54
N ALA A 144 -16.49 -9.99 0.72
CA ALA A 144 -16.60 -9.89 -0.73
C ALA A 144 -18.00 -10.30 -1.20
N LYS A 145 -18.54 -11.41 -0.69
CA LYS A 145 -19.88 -11.89 -1.07
C LYS A 145 -21.01 -10.99 -0.56
N LEU A 146 -20.87 -10.41 0.64
CA LEU A 146 -21.88 -9.54 1.24
C LEU A 146 -21.95 -8.18 0.52
N PHE A 147 -20.79 -7.56 0.29
CA PHE A 147 -20.68 -6.23 -0.30
C PHE A 147 -20.52 -6.25 -1.83
N ARG A 148 -20.50 -7.45 -2.43
CA ARG A 148 -20.26 -7.67 -3.86
C ARG A 148 -18.99 -6.99 -4.35
N LEU A 149 -17.90 -7.17 -3.60
CA LEU A 149 -16.60 -6.59 -3.96
C LEU A 149 -15.93 -7.41 -5.05
N ASP A 150 -15.26 -6.71 -5.95
CA ASP A 150 -14.45 -7.35 -6.97
C ASP A 150 -13.11 -7.85 -6.38
N LEU A 151 -12.39 -8.66 -7.16
CA LEU A 151 -11.14 -9.26 -6.71
C LEU A 151 -10.04 -8.20 -6.46
N PHE A 152 -10.06 -7.09 -7.21
CA PHE A 152 -9.10 -6.00 -7.03
C PHE A 152 -9.29 -5.30 -5.69
N THR A 153 -10.50 -4.82 -5.40
CA THR A 153 -10.81 -4.13 -4.14
C THR A 153 -10.58 -5.06 -2.96
N CYS A 154 -11.01 -6.32 -3.05
CA CYS A 154 -10.77 -7.30 -2.00
C CYS A 154 -9.26 -7.54 -1.78
N GLY A 155 -8.50 -7.75 -2.85
CA GLY A 155 -7.05 -7.94 -2.78
C GLY A 155 -6.31 -6.71 -2.25
N LEU A 156 -6.67 -5.51 -2.72
CA LEU A 156 -6.06 -4.25 -2.29
C LEU A 156 -6.36 -3.98 -0.81
N ALA A 157 -7.60 -4.18 -0.37
CA ALA A 157 -7.98 -4.03 1.03
C ALA A 157 -7.27 -5.05 1.93
N SER A 158 -7.14 -6.30 1.47
CA SER A 158 -6.42 -7.33 2.22
C SER A 158 -4.93 -7.00 2.35
N LEU A 159 -4.27 -6.62 1.26
CA LEU A 159 -2.86 -6.24 1.28
C LEU A 159 -2.61 -4.93 2.04
N ALA A 160 -3.55 -3.98 2.05
CA ALA A 160 -3.45 -2.78 2.86
C ALA A 160 -3.39 -3.10 4.37
N ASN A 161 -4.12 -4.13 4.82
CA ASN A 161 -4.18 -4.50 6.23
C ASN A 161 -3.08 -5.50 6.65
N ILE A 162 -2.75 -6.48 5.81
CA ILE A 162 -1.77 -7.54 6.14
C ILE A 162 -0.41 -7.29 5.49
N GLY A 163 -0.38 -6.88 4.22
CA GLY A 163 0.86 -6.62 3.48
C GLY A 163 1.42 -5.20 3.67
N GLY A 164 0.64 -4.33 4.32
CA GLY A 164 0.98 -2.95 4.64
C GLY A 164 1.37 -2.08 3.43
N VAL A 165 2.15 -1.04 3.73
CA VAL A 165 2.62 -0.04 2.75
C VAL A 165 3.57 -0.61 1.70
N ALA A 166 4.12 -1.81 1.93
CA ALA A 166 5.02 -2.47 0.99
C ALA A 166 4.26 -3.16 -0.14
N SER A 167 3.24 -3.96 0.18
CA SER A 167 2.58 -4.83 -0.80
C SER A 167 1.34 -4.22 -1.46
N ALA A 168 0.60 -3.37 -0.75
CA ALA A 168 -0.62 -2.75 -1.31
C ALA A 168 -0.35 -1.90 -2.57
N PRO A 169 0.68 -1.04 -2.61
CA PRO A 169 0.96 -0.23 -3.79
C PRO A 169 1.41 -1.08 -5.00
N VAL A 170 2.04 -2.23 -4.76
CA VAL A 170 2.47 -3.17 -5.82
C VAL A 170 1.25 -3.75 -6.52
N LEU A 171 0.25 -4.21 -5.77
CA LEU A 171 -0.99 -4.72 -6.36
C LEU A 171 -1.74 -3.61 -7.10
N ALA A 172 -1.82 -2.42 -6.52
CA ALA A 172 -2.43 -1.26 -7.16
C ALA A 172 -1.75 -0.94 -8.51
N ALA A 173 -0.42 -0.89 -8.53
CA ALA A 173 0.38 -0.65 -9.73
C ALA A 173 0.14 -1.69 -10.84
N SER A 174 -0.16 -2.94 -10.48
CA SER A 174 -0.45 -4.00 -11.45
C SER A 174 -1.79 -3.82 -12.19
N TYR A 175 -2.71 -3.03 -11.63
CA TYR A 175 -3.96 -2.63 -12.30
C TYR A 175 -3.80 -1.29 -13.01
N SER A 176 -3.45 -0.25 -12.25
CA SER A 176 -3.15 1.06 -12.77
C SER A 176 -2.19 1.77 -11.83
N LYS A 177 -1.10 2.32 -12.40
CA LYS A 177 -0.14 3.12 -11.63
C LYS A 177 -0.79 4.34 -10.95
N ALA A 178 -1.93 4.80 -11.45
CA ALA A 178 -2.67 5.90 -10.84
C ALA A 178 -3.40 5.49 -9.54
N LEU A 179 -3.54 4.19 -9.27
CA LEU A 179 -4.11 3.65 -8.03
C LEU A 179 -3.04 3.46 -6.93
N ILE A 180 -1.76 3.65 -7.24
CA ILE A 180 -0.65 3.53 -6.27
C ILE A 180 -0.89 4.42 -5.03
N PRO A 181 -1.24 5.72 -5.16
CA PRO A 181 -1.51 6.56 -3.99
C PRO A 181 -2.68 6.04 -3.15
N VAL A 182 -3.71 5.48 -3.78
CA VAL A 182 -4.85 4.86 -3.08
C VAL A 182 -4.37 3.69 -2.24
N GLY A 183 -3.53 2.81 -2.81
CA GLY A 183 -2.94 1.68 -2.07
C GLY A 183 -2.09 2.12 -0.88
N VAL A 184 -1.29 3.18 -1.02
CA VAL A 184 -0.48 3.75 0.08
C VAL A 184 -1.36 4.32 1.20
N LEU A 185 -2.35 5.15 0.85
CA LEU A 185 -3.27 5.76 1.83
C LEU A 185 -4.10 4.69 2.55
N MET A 186 -4.60 3.70 1.80
CA MET A 186 -5.37 2.60 2.36
C MET A 186 -4.53 1.75 3.33
N ALA A 187 -3.26 1.50 3.01
CA ALA A 187 -2.34 0.81 3.92
C ALA A 187 -2.05 1.61 5.20
N MET A 188 -1.90 2.94 5.09
CA MET A 188 -1.77 3.79 6.28
C MET A 188 -3.01 3.77 7.16
N LEU A 189 -4.21 3.82 6.58
CA LEU A 189 -5.46 3.69 7.33
C LEU A 189 -5.55 2.32 8.02
N GLY A 190 -5.19 1.25 7.30
CA GLY A 190 -5.11 -0.10 7.86
C GLY A 190 -4.15 -0.17 9.05
N TYR A 191 -2.98 0.48 8.98
CA TYR A 191 -2.04 0.59 10.10
C TYR A 191 -2.68 1.31 11.31
N ILE A 192 -3.28 2.48 11.12
CA ILE A 192 -3.88 3.27 12.20
C ILE A 192 -4.97 2.46 12.91
N VAL A 193 -5.90 1.88 12.14
CA VAL A 193 -7.03 1.11 12.66
C VAL A 193 -6.55 -0.21 13.28
N GLY A 194 -5.62 -0.89 12.62
CA GLY A 194 -5.03 -2.16 13.08
C GLY A 194 -4.27 -2.00 14.39
N THR A 195 -3.46 -0.94 14.53
CA THR A 195 -2.77 -0.63 15.79
C THR A 195 -3.77 -0.33 16.91
N ALA A 196 -4.81 0.44 16.65
CA ALA A 196 -5.85 0.71 17.65
C ALA A 196 -6.55 -0.57 18.11
N GLY A 197 -6.95 -1.43 17.16
CA GLY A 197 -7.56 -2.73 17.46
C GLY A 197 -6.62 -3.66 18.22
N GLY A 198 -5.36 -3.76 17.79
CA GLY A 198 -4.34 -4.58 18.44
C GLY A 198 -4.07 -4.15 19.89
N LEU A 199 -3.95 -2.84 20.14
CA LEU A 199 -3.80 -2.30 21.50
C LEU A 199 -5.03 -2.57 22.38
N ALA A 200 -6.23 -2.45 21.81
CA ALA A 200 -7.47 -2.76 22.53
C ALA A 200 -7.53 -4.24 22.93
N VAL A 201 -7.22 -5.14 22.00
CA VAL A 201 -7.16 -6.59 22.26
C VAL A 201 -6.08 -6.89 23.30
N GLY A 202 -4.88 -6.31 23.17
CA GLY A 202 -3.80 -6.46 24.15
C GLY A 202 -4.21 -6.03 25.55
N LYS A 203 -4.96 -4.92 25.68
CA LYS A 203 -5.50 -4.46 26.97
C LYS A 203 -6.51 -5.44 27.56
N VAL A 204 -7.40 -6.00 26.74
CA VAL A 204 -8.37 -7.02 27.19
C VAL A 204 -7.65 -8.28 27.66
N LEU A 205 -6.64 -8.75 26.93
CA LEU A 205 -5.86 -9.92 27.36
C LEU A 205 -5.08 -9.65 28.66
N SER A 206 -4.51 -8.46 28.86
CA SER A 206 -3.84 -8.09 30.12
C SER A 206 -4.79 -8.20 31.32
N LEU A 207 -6.01 -7.66 31.17
CA LEU A 207 -7.05 -7.73 32.19
C LEU A 207 -7.47 -9.16 32.52
N ILE A 208 -7.53 -10.04 31.50
CA ILE A 208 -7.86 -11.47 31.69
C ILE A 208 -6.69 -12.22 32.34
N ALA A 209 -5.46 -11.87 32.01
CA ALA A 209 -4.25 -12.47 32.57
C ALA A 209 -3.95 -12.02 34.01
N GLY A 210 -4.69 -11.04 34.54
CA GLY A 210 -4.53 -10.55 35.91
C GLY A 210 -3.34 -9.60 36.11
N ALA A 211 -2.88 -8.94 35.03
CA ALA A 211 -1.81 -7.94 35.02
C ALA A 211 -2.34 -6.54 34.66
#